data_AF-A0A0F9I3N2-F1
#
_entry.id   AF-A0A0F9I3N2-F1
#
_cell.length_a   1.000
_cell.length_b   1.000
_cell.length_c   1.000
_cell.angle_alpha   90.00
_cell.angle_beta   90.00
_cell.angle_gamma   90.00
#
_symmetry.space_group_name_H-M   'P 1'
#
loop_
_entity.id
_entity.type
_entity.pdbx_description
1 polymer ?
#
loop_
_entity_poly.entity_id
_entity_poly.type
_entity_poly.pdbx_seq_one_letter_code
_entity_poly.pdbx_strand_id
1 'polypeptide(L)'
;MNAIHIGISLDQIKDMIHDVRATLLKQKFDKNLRVIDDVFTQPLGAIQIEFIDSSLHSNISSGRYMFRTVREIPPTIDRRNYEGTITRVGPADQLGVKYNLVSYDRALYSGNGRFNKDQIFAFLKDDKMHLISNSGLYHKTVQYIEIRGVVQNPEQAARFADVRGSSLSFSDKAYPISRAMRSTIESIILKERLGIKAQAPEDKVNDGEENVS
;
A
#
# COMPACT_ATOMS: atom_id res chain seq x y z
N MET A 1 -43.72 -7.43 -14.62
CA MET A 1 -42.59 -6.53 -14.29
C MET A 1 -41.40 -7.43 -13.97
N ASN A 2 -40.47 -7.60 -14.91
CA ASN A 2 -39.25 -8.35 -14.63
C ASN A 2 -38.30 -7.44 -13.86
N ALA A 3 -38.05 -7.79 -12.60
CA ALA A 3 -36.99 -7.16 -11.82
C ALA A 3 -35.66 -7.51 -12.48
N ILE A 4 -34.92 -6.48 -12.89
CA ILE A 4 -33.59 -6.59 -13.47
C ILE A 4 -32.66 -7.10 -12.35
N HIS A 5 -32.23 -8.37 -12.42
CA HIS A 5 -31.20 -8.91 -11.53
C HIS A 5 -29.83 -8.43 -12.03
N ILE A 6 -29.39 -7.27 -11.54
CA ILE A 6 -28.01 -6.83 -11.74
C ILE A 6 -27.12 -7.74 -10.88
N GLY A 7 -26.52 -8.76 -11.50
CA GLY A 7 -25.65 -9.75 -10.85
C GLY A 7 -24.28 -9.18 -10.46
N ILE A 8 -24.25 -8.17 -9.59
CA ILE A 8 -23.01 -7.60 -9.07
C ILE A 8 -22.69 -8.24 -7.72
N SER A 9 -21.50 -8.82 -7.60
CA SER A 9 -21.06 -9.43 -6.35
C SER A 9 -20.63 -8.36 -5.33
N LEU A 10 -20.68 -8.71 -4.05
CA LEU A 10 -20.16 -7.85 -2.98
C LEU A 10 -18.68 -7.51 -3.18
N ASP A 11 -17.88 -8.48 -3.66
CA ASP A 11 -16.45 -8.28 -3.92
C ASP A 11 -16.22 -7.25 -5.03
N GLN A 12 -17.01 -7.30 -6.10
CA GLN A 12 -16.96 -6.27 -7.14
C GLN A 12 -17.27 -4.88 -6.59
N ILE A 13 -18.22 -4.75 -5.65
CA ILE A 13 -18.53 -3.47 -5.01
C ILE A 13 -17.34 -2.99 -4.15
N LYS A 14 -16.71 -3.89 -3.39
CA LYS A 14 -15.52 -3.57 -2.59
C LYS A 14 -14.37 -3.10 -3.46
N ASP A 15 -14.09 -3.80 -4.55
CA ASP A 15 -13.04 -3.41 -5.51
C ASP A 15 -13.33 -2.02 -6.08
N MET A 16 -14.58 -1.73 -6.46
CA MET A 16 -14.98 -0.39 -6.89
C MET A 16 -14.73 0.68 -5.82
N ILE A 17 -15.01 0.38 -4.55
CA ILE A 17 -14.73 1.29 -3.42
C ILE A 17 -13.22 1.52 -3.25
N HIS A 18 -12.40 0.48 -3.35
CA HIS A 18 -10.95 0.57 -3.26
C HIS A 18 -10.38 1.41 -4.41
N ASP A 19 -10.81 1.17 -5.65
CA ASP A 19 -10.37 1.89 -6.85
C ASP A 19 -10.68 3.39 -6.79
N VAL A 20 -11.94 3.73 -6.48
CA VAL A 20 -12.38 5.13 -6.42
C VAL A 20 -11.67 5.84 -5.27
N ARG A 21 -11.53 5.19 -4.11
CA ARG A 21 -10.71 5.72 -3.01
C ARG A 21 -9.29 6.00 -3.48
N ALA A 22 -8.64 5.03 -4.13
CA ALA A 22 -7.25 5.18 -4.56
C ALA A 22 -7.07 6.33 -5.54
N THR A 23 -8.00 6.47 -6.49
CA THR A 23 -8.01 7.56 -7.48
C THR A 23 -8.17 8.92 -6.81
N LEU A 24 -9.15 9.08 -5.92
CA LEU A 24 -9.39 10.34 -5.22
C LEU A 24 -8.22 10.74 -4.31
N LEU A 25 -7.59 9.77 -3.64
CA LEU A 25 -6.41 10.01 -2.82
C LEU A 25 -5.21 10.40 -3.66
N LYS A 26 -4.96 9.73 -4.79
CA LYS A 26 -3.91 10.10 -5.74
C LYS A 26 -4.08 11.54 -6.22
N GLN A 27 -5.28 11.88 -6.72
CA GLN A 27 -5.61 13.24 -7.15
C GLN A 27 -5.42 14.26 -6.02
N LYS A 28 -5.75 13.91 -4.79
CA LYS A 28 -5.56 14.77 -3.62
C LYS A 28 -4.08 14.97 -3.30
N PHE A 29 -3.28 13.91 -3.30
CA PHE A 29 -1.86 13.97 -2.92
C PHE A 29 -0.97 14.62 -3.98
N ASP A 30 -1.33 14.46 -5.26
CA ASP A 30 -0.61 15.09 -6.38
C ASP A 30 -0.79 16.61 -6.43
N LYS A 31 -1.77 17.18 -5.70
CA LYS A 31 -1.95 18.64 -5.51
C LYS A 31 -0.92 19.29 -4.56
N ASN A 32 0.28 18.71 -4.46
CA ASN A 32 1.40 19.21 -3.65
C ASN A 32 1.14 19.22 -2.13
N LEU A 33 0.37 18.26 -1.62
CA LEU A 33 0.24 18.07 -0.18
C LEU A 33 1.57 17.60 0.39
N ARG A 34 2.18 18.39 1.28
CA ARG A 34 3.41 18.01 2.00
C ARG A 34 3.14 17.05 3.15
N VAL A 35 1.96 17.14 3.75
CA VAL A 35 1.55 16.36 4.92
C VAL A 35 0.34 15.51 4.53
N ILE A 36 0.40 14.23 4.88
CA ILE A 36 -0.69 13.28 4.71
C ILE A 36 -1.43 13.21 6.04
N ASP A 37 -2.76 13.37 5.99
CA ASP A 37 -3.61 13.27 7.17
C ASP A 37 -3.66 11.82 7.67
N ASP A 38 -3.59 11.64 8.98
CA ASP A 38 -3.62 10.34 9.66
C ASP A 38 -4.92 9.58 9.38
N VAL A 39 -6.03 10.26 9.07
CA VAL A 39 -7.29 9.61 8.66
C VAL A 39 -7.12 8.71 7.42
N PHE A 40 -6.14 9.01 6.57
CA PHE A 40 -5.83 8.22 5.38
C PHE A 40 -4.71 7.22 5.62
N THR A 41 -4.02 7.25 6.75
CA THR A 41 -2.82 6.47 7.03
C THR A 41 -3.19 5.16 7.72
N GLN A 42 -2.62 4.05 7.26
CA GLN A 42 -2.78 2.72 7.84
C GLN A 42 -1.44 2.31 8.48
N PRO A 43 -1.45 1.78 9.72
CA PRO A 43 -0.31 1.03 10.22
C PRO A 43 -0.30 -0.37 9.58
N LEU A 44 0.88 -0.83 9.18
CA LEU A 44 1.13 -2.24 8.83
C LEU A 44 1.59 -3.06 10.06
N GLY A 45 1.46 -2.49 11.25
CA GLY A 45 1.88 -3.12 12.51
C GLY A 45 3.40 -3.28 12.63
N ALA A 46 3.81 -4.18 13.52
CA ALA A 46 5.20 -4.59 13.67
C ALA A 46 5.56 -5.66 12.63
N ILE A 47 6.39 -5.29 11.66
CA ILE A 47 6.80 -6.13 10.54
C ILE A 47 8.16 -6.73 10.84
N GLN A 48 8.26 -8.06 10.75
CA GLN A 48 9.50 -8.78 10.91
C GLN A 48 10.48 -8.47 9.77
N ILE A 49 11.76 -8.31 10.13
CA ILE A 49 12.86 -8.16 9.19
C ILE A 49 13.86 -9.32 9.31
N GLU A 50 14.54 -9.62 8.21
CA GLU A 50 15.58 -10.63 8.11
C GLU A 50 16.89 -10.03 7.61
N PHE A 51 18.02 -10.55 8.09
CA PHE A 51 19.36 -10.16 7.66
C PHE A 51 19.77 -10.99 6.45
N ILE A 52 20.10 -10.32 5.34
CA ILE A 52 20.38 -10.97 4.06
C ILE A 52 21.67 -10.45 3.44
N ASP A 53 22.31 -11.29 2.64
CA ASP A 53 23.38 -10.86 1.72
C ASP A 53 22.78 -9.96 0.63
N SER A 54 23.53 -8.93 0.22
CA SER A 54 23.06 -7.95 -0.76
C SER A 54 23.17 -8.44 -2.20
N SER A 55 23.67 -9.64 -2.43
CA SER A 55 23.79 -10.23 -3.76
C SER A 55 22.43 -10.52 -4.37
N LEU A 56 22.34 -10.32 -5.68
CA LEU A 56 21.19 -10.72 -6.48
C LEU A 56 21.15 -12.25 -6.69
N HIS A 57 22.30 -12.92 -6.56
CA HIS A 57 22.44 -14.35 -6.82
C HIS A 57 22.63 -15.13 -5.51
N SER A 58 21.84 -16.20 -5.34
CA SER A 58 21.93 -17.07 -4.16
C SER A 58 23.30 -17.74 -3.96
N ASN A 59 24.04 -17.94 -5.04
CA ASN A 59 25.28 -18.74 -5.05
C ASN A 59 26.54 -17.87 -5.00
N ILE A 60 26.42 -16.55 -5.07
CA ILE A 60 27.54 -15.60 -5.07
C ILE A 60 27.29 -14.64 -3.92
N SER A 61 28.08 -14.70 -2.85
CA SER A 61 27.99 -13.72 -1.76
C SER A 61 28.65 -12.41 -2.18
N SER A 62 27.99 -11.29 -1.88
CA SER A 62 28.58 -9.96 -2.06
C SER A 62 29.52 -9.58 -0.91
N GLY A 63 29.44 -10.29 0.23
CA GLY A 63 30.10 -9.92 1.49
C GLY A 63 29.53 -8.65 2.13
N ARG A 64 28.45 -8.08 1.57
CA ARG A 64 27.73 -6.92 2.09
C ARG A 64 26.34 -7.37 2.48
N TYR A 65 25.82 -6.81 3.56
CA TYR A 65 24.56 -7.26 4.11
C TYR A 65 23.60 -6.11 4.34
N MET A 66 22.32 -6.42 4.30
CA MET A 66 21.24 -5.49 4.59
C MET A 66 20.12 -6.22 5.33
N PHE A 67 19.19 -5.47 5.90
CA PHE A 67 17.93 -6.05 6.35
C PHE A 67 16.86 -5.85 5.29
N ARG A 68 15.90 -6.76 5.24
CA ARG A 68 14.66 -6.57 4.49
C ARG A 68 13.45 -7.11 5.26
N THR A 69 12.27 -6.61 4.96
CA THR A 69 11.03 -7.21 5.48
C THR A 69 10.86 -8.62 4.95
N VAL A 70 10.41 -9.53 5.81
CA VAL A 70 10.09 -10.90 5.41
C VAL A 70 8.89 -10.89 4.46
N ARG A 71 7.85 -10.12 4.83
CA ARG A 71 6.63 -9.94 4.04
C ARG A 71 6.76 -8.79 3.06
N GLU A 72 6.08 -8.92 1.94
CA GLU A 72 5.88 -7.85 0.97
C GLU A 72 4.96 -6.77 1.54
N ILE A 73 5.26 -5.53 1.21
CA ILE A 73 4.55 -4.31 1.59
C ILE A 73 3.47 -4.06 0.55
N PRO A 74 2.20 -3.89 0.93
CA PRO A 74 1.14 -3.60 -0.01
C PRO A 74 1.44 -2.33 -0.80
N PRO A 75 1.04 -2.27 -2.08
CA PRO A 75 1.20 -1.07 -2.87
C PRO A 75 0.53 0.11 -2.19
N THR A 76 1.25 1.22 -2.11
CA THR A 76 0.73 2.48 -1.58
C THR A 76 0.19 3.36 -2.69
N ILE A 77 -0.57 4.38 -2.32
CA ILE A 77 -0.98 5.41 -3.27
C ILE A 77 0.27 6.10 -3.81
N ASP A 78 0.43 6.12 -5.11
CA ASP A 78 1.57 6.79 -5.73
C ASP A 78 1.49 8.30 -5.58
N ARG A 79 2.65 8.92 -5.38
CA ARG A 79 2.79 10.36 -5.30
C ARG A 79 3.91 10.82 -6.21
N ARG A 80 3.66 11.90 -6.93
CA ARG A 80 4.69 12.51 -7.77
C ARG A 80 5.94 12.88 -6.95
N ASN A 81 7.09 12.33 -7.33
CA ASN A 81 8.41 12.54 -6.71
C ASN A 81 8.62 11.90 -5.32
N TYR A 82 7.81 10.90 -4.94
CA TYR A 82 7.99 10.14 -3.70
C TYR A 82 7.94 8.64 -3.95
N GLU A 83 8.59 7.87 -3.08
CA GLU A 83 8.52 6.40 -3.05
C GLU A 83 7.19 5.94 -2.43
N GLY A 84 6.09 6.25 -3.14
CA GLY A 84 4.72 6.04 -2.67
C GLY A 84 4.27 6.99 -1.56
N THR A 85 3.20 6.62 -0.85
CA THR A 85 2.66 7.37 0.30
C THR A 85 2.97 6.65 1.60
N ILE A 86 4.26 6.37 1.84
CA ILE A 86 4.75 5.89 3.14
C ILE A 86 5.01 7.10 4.04
N THR A 87 4.37 7.14 5.19
CA THR A 87 4.43 8.27 6.14
C THR A 87 5.40 8.02 7.28
N ARG A 88 5.67 6.75 7.62
CA ARG A 88 6.68 6.35 8.61
C ARG A 88 7.31 5.01 8.24
N VAL A 89 8.63 4.95 8.38
CA VAL A 89 9.39 3.71 8.58
C VAL A 89 10.26 3.96 9.80
N GLY A 90 10.26 3.06 10.77
CA GLY A 90 11.02 3.26 11.99
C GLY A 90 11.03 2.04 12.88
N PRO A 91 11.60 2.16 14.09
CA PRO A 91 11.54 1.08 15.06
C PRO A 91 10.09 0.77 15.42
N ALA A 92 9.85 -0.45 15.88
CA ALA A 92 8.56 -0.86 16.46
C ALA A 92 8.20 -0.06 17.72
N ASP A 93 9.19 0.58 18.35
CA ASP A 93 8.98 1.64 19.34
C ASP A 93 8.44 2.91 18.66
N GLN A 94 7.23 3.31 19.02
CA GLN A 94 6.55 4.49 18.45
C GLN A 94 7.22 5.81 18.86
N LEU A 95 7.97 5.84 19.98
CA LEU A 95 8.74 7.01 20.40
C LEU A 95 10.10 7.09 19.70
N GLY A 96 10.52 6.01 19.05
CA GLY A 96 11.79 5.95 18.35
C GLY A 96 11.80 6.80 17.08
N VAL A 97 12.97 7.35 16.78
CA VAL A 97 13.20 8.20 15.62
C VAL A 97 12.98 7.40 14.34
N LYS A 98 12.24 8.00 13.39
CA LYS A 98 11.99 7.41 12.08
C LYS A 98 13.29 7.22 11.28
N TYR A 99 13.33 6.19 10.45
CA TYR A 99 14.38 5.97 9.47
C TYR A 99 14.18 6.89 8.27
N ASN A 100 15.28 7.15 7.56
CA ASN A 100 15.25 7.98 6.37
C ASN A 100 14.75 7.16 5.19
N LEU A 101 13.49 7.33 4.81
CA LEU A 101 12.96 6.78 3.57
C LEU A 101 13.54 7.54 2.37
N VAL A 102 14.24 6.82 1.49
CA VAL A 102 14.91 7.35 0.31
C VAL A 102 14.75 6.36 -0.86
N SER A 103 15.07 6.81 -2.08
CA SER A 103 15.20 5.90 -3.22
C SER A 103 16.37 4.93 -3.01
N TYR A 104 16.32 3.79 -3.69
CA TYR A 104 17.41 2.81 -3.67
C TYR A 104 18.77 3.45 -4.02
N ASP A 105 18.84 4.19 -5.13
CA ASP A 105 20.08 4.83 -5.59
C ASP A 105 20.63 5.80 -4.55
N ARG A 106 19.76 6.59 -3.92
CA ARG A 106 20.16 7.52 -2.87
C ARG A 106 20.65 6.79 -1.64
N ALA A 107 20.05 5.65 -1.29
CA ALA A 107 20.48 4.83 -0.16
C ALA A 107 21.95 4.41 -0.32
N LEU A 108 22.36 3.96 -1.52
CA LEU A 108 23.73 3.48 -1.79
C LEU A 108 24.83 4.52 -1.49
N TYR A 109 24.52 5.80 -1.61
CA TYR A 109 25.47 6.91 -1.35
C TYR A 109 25.21 7.62 -0.02
N SER A 110 24.22 7.17 0.75
CA SER A 110 23.85 7.76 2.04
C SER A 110 24.77 7.28 3.17
N GLY A 111 24.80 8.03 4.28
CA GLY A 111 25.58 7.65 5.47
C GLY A 111 27.09 7.94 5.41
N ASN A 112 27.54 8.78 4.48
CA ASN A 112 28.96 9.17 4.35
C ASN A 112 29.28 10.52 5.05
N GLY A 113 28.28 11.22 5.56
CA GLY A 113 28.43 12.53 6.19
C GLY A 113 28.56 12.46 7.71
N ARG A 114 29.18 13.49 8.30
CA ARG A 114 29.38 13.62 9.75
C ARG A 114 28.12 13.41 10.59
N PHE A 115 26.97 13.87 10.08
CA PHE A 115 25.69 13.85 10.81
C PHE A 115 24.74 12.72 10.41
N ASN A 116 25.05 11.96 9.36
CA ASN A 116 24.17 10.91 8.84
C ASN A 116 24.79 9.52 8.81
N LYS A 117 26.07 9.39 9.18
CA LYS A 117 26.79 8.11 9.24
C LYS A 117 26.13 7.07 10.14
N ASP A 118 25.48 7.52 11.21
CA ASP A 118 24.79 6.67 12.20
C ASP A 118 23.29 6.53 11.92
N GLN A 119 22.81 7.09 10.81
CA GLN A 119 21.41 6.98 10.42
C GLN A 119 21.13 5.67 9.69
N ILE A 120 19.85 5.31 9.68
CA ILE A 120 19.32 4.17 8.95
C ILE A 120 18.57 4.70 7.74
N PHE A 121 18.89 4.14 6.58
CA PHE A 121 18.24 4.47 5.32
C PHE A 121 17.35 3.31 4.93
N ALA A 122 16.08 3.63 4.71
CA ALA A 122 15.06 2.71 4.30
C ALA A 122 14.71 2.98 2.83
N PHE A 123 14.49 1.92 2.05
CA PHE A 123 14.05 2.04 0.66
C PHE A 123 13.15 0.87 0.31
N LEU A 124 12.15 1.11 -0.53
CA LEU A 124 11.28 0.06 -1.07
C LEU A 124 11.92 -0.51 -2.34
N LYS A 125 12.04 -1.82 -2.43
CA LYS A 125 12.51 -2.53 -3.63
C LYS A 125 11.84 -3.91 -3.69
N ASP A 126 11.32 -4.28 -4.86
CA ASP A 126 10.65 -5.56 -5.08
C ASP A 126 9.56 -5.84 -4.02
N ASP A 127 8.74 -4.82 -3.76
CA ASP A 127 7.70 -4.79 -2.73
C ASP A 127 8.19 -5.08 -1.30
N LYS A 128 9.49 -5.03 -1.02
CA LYS A 128 10.06 -5.22 0.33
C LYS A 128 10.75 -3.97 0.81
N MET A 129 10.61 -3.69 2.11
CA MET A 129 11.31 -2.58 2.73
C MET A 129 12.69 -3.04 3.16
N HIS A 130 13.72 -2.43 2.58
CA HIS A 130 15.12 -2.70 2.87
C HIS A 130 15.71 -1.62 3.77
N LEU A 131 16.65 -2.01 4.63
CA LEU A 131 17.33 -1.11 5.56
C LEU A 131 18.83 -1.30 5.47
N ILE A 132 19.55 -0.19 5.37
CA ILE A 132 21.01 -0.14 5.41
C ILE A 132 21.50 0.94 6.38
N SER A 133 22.71 0.75 6.91
CA SER A 133 23.42 1.75 7.70
C SER A 133 24.93 1.54 7.55
N ASN A 134 25.70 2.64 7.50
CA ASN A 134 27.15 2.58 7.40
C ASN A 134 27.83 2.46 8.78
N SER A 135 27.09 2.65 9.87
CA SER A 135 27.65 2.65 11.23
C SER A 135 27.88 1.26 11.84
N GLY A 136 27.38 0.20 11.20
CA GLY A 136 27.44 -1.17 11.73
C GLY A 136 26.58 -1.43 12.97
N LEU A 137 26.02 -0.38 13.60
CA LEU A 137 25.24 -0.44 14.84
C LEU A 137 23.89 -1.15 14.68
N TYR A 138 23.30 -1.07 13.50
CA TYR A 138 21.94 -1.57 13.25
C TYR A 138 21.86 -3.11 13.20
N HIS A 139 23.00 -3.79 13.04
CA HIS A 139 23.03 -5.22 12.72
C HIS A 139 22.80 -6.18 13.89
N LYS A 140 22.63 -5.71 15.13
CA LYS A 140 22.71 -6.62 16.29
C LYS A 140 21.42 -6.86 17.09
N THR A 141 20.31 -6.13 16.87
CA THR A 141 19.14 -6.30 17.75
C THR A 141 17.76 -6.00 17.14
N VAL A 142 17.63 -5.42 15.94
CA VAL A 142 16.31 -5.09 15.40
C VAL A 142 15.70 -6.28 14.67
N GLN A 143 14.59 -6.78 15.19
CA GLN A 143 13.81 -7.88 14.57
C GLN A 143 12.51 -7.39 13.94
N TYR A 144 11.99 -6.26 14.41
CA TYR A 144 10.71 -5.70 13.97
C TYR A 144 10.83 -4.20 13.72
N ILE A 145 10.16 -3.75 12.66
CA ILE A 145 10.00 -2.33 12.32
C ILE A 145 8.52 -1.99 12.21
N GLU A 146 8.19 -0.72 12.35
CA GLU A 146 6.85 -0.23 12.03
C GLU A 146 6.89 0.49 10.69
N ILE A 147 5.90 0.18 9.85
CA ILE A 147 5.63 0.92 8.61
C ILE A 147 4.21 1.48 8.66
N ARG A 148 4.07 2.75 8.30
CA ARG A 148 2.78 3.41 8.10
C ARG A 148 2.73 4.02 6.72
N GLY A 149 1.56 3.96 6.10
CA GLY A 149 1.35 4.56 4.79
C GLY A 149 -0.10 4.50 4.35
N VAL A 150 -0.39 5.11 3.20
CA VAL A 150 -1.71 5.07 2.58
C VAL A 150 -1.70 3.96 1.55
N VAL A 151 -2.23 2.79 1.88
CA VAL A 151 -2.27 1.63 0.96
C VAL A 151 -3.37 1.81 -0.08
N GLN A 152 -3.20 1.25 -1.27
CA GLN A 152 -4.22 1.29 -2.33
C GLN A 152 -5.48 0.55 -1.88
N ASN A 153 -5.31 -0.69 -1.40
CA ASN A 153 -6.36 -1.49 -0.78
C ASN A 153 -6.13 -1.60 0.75
N PRO A 154 -6.94 -0.94 1.58
CA PRO A 154 -6.87 -1.03 3.04
C PRO A 154 -6.99 -2.46 3.60
N GLU A 155 -7.71 -3.36 2.94
CA GLU A 155 -7.82 -4.75 3.41
C GLU A 155 -6.48 -5.48 3.37
N GLN A 156 -5.56 -5.11 2.47
CA GLN A 156 -4.21 -5.69 2.45
C GLN A 156 -3.38 -5.27 3.66
N ALA A 157 -3.55 -4.03 4.14
CA ALA A 157 -2.95 -3.57 5.40
C ALA A 157 -3.53 -4.31 6.62
N ALA A 158 -4.83 -4.64 6.61
CA ALA A 158 -5.45 -5.42 7.69
C ALA A 158 -4.85 -6.84 7.85
N ARG A 159 -4.31 -7.41 6.77
CA ARG A 159 -3.68 -8.75 6.78
C ARG A 159 -2.33 -8.76 7.49
N PHE A 160 -1.83 -7.61 7.93
CA PHE A 160 -0.71 -7.53 8.84
C PHE A 160 -1.25 -7.79 10.25
N ALA A 161 -1.11 -9.04 10.71
CA ALA A 161 -1.37 -9.38 12.10
C ALA A 161 -0.38 -8.61 12.97
N ASP A 162 -0.89 -7.91 13.99
CA ASP A 162 -0.03 -7.41 15.05
C ASP A 162 0.63 -8.63 15.72
N VAL A 163 1.88 -8.49 16.18
CA VAL A 163 2.68 -9.56 16.84
C VAL A 163 1.96 -10.11 18.10
N ARG A 164 0.86 -9.49 18.50
CA ARG A 164 -0.04 -9.86 19.60
C ARG A 164 -1.32 -10.61 19.17
N GLY A 165 -1.45 -11.02 17.91
CA GLY A 165 -2.54 -11.88 17.44
C GLY A 165 -3.89 -11.19 17.23
N SER A 166 -3.99 -9.87 17.44
CA SER A 166 -5.19 -9.11 17.04
C SER A 166 -5.09 -8.78 15.56
N SER A 167 -5.93 -9.42 14.74
CA SER A 167 -6.15 -9.06 13.34
C SER A 167 -6.52 -7.58 13.25
N LEU A 168 -5.84 -6.82 12.37
CA LEU A 168 -6.21 -5.44 12.04
C LEU A 168 -7.43 -5.42 11.09
N SER A 169 -8.35 -6.39 11.18
CA SER A 169 -9.53 -6.47 10.31
C SER A 169 -10.26 -5.14 10.29
N PHE A 170 -10.31 -4.50 9.12
CA PHE A 170 -11.09 -3.28 8.89
C PHE A 170 -12.60 -3.56 8.86
N SER A 171 -13.06 -4.79 9.13
CA SER A 171 -14.49 -5.06 9.34
C SER A 171 -15.06 -4.26 10.52
N ASP A 172 -14.25 -4.04 11.56
CA ASP A 172 -14.67 -3.34 12.79
C ASP A 172 -14.04 -1.96 12.96
N LYS A 173 -13.08 -1.61 12.10
CA LYS A 173 -12.40 -0.30 12.11
C LYS A 173 -12.94 0.59 10.99
N ALA A 174 -12.99 1.90 11.25
CA ALA A 174 -13.41 2.87 10.26
C ALA A 174 -12.55 2.76 8.98
N TYR A 175 -13.22 2.58 7.83
CA TYR A 175 -12.56 2.57 6.52
C TYR A 175 -11.80 3.90 6.31
N PRO A 176 -10.52 3.88 5.87
CA PRO A 176 -9.63 5.04 5.95
C PRO A 176 -9.88 6.07 4.85
N ILE A 177 -10.95 6.83 5.04
CA ILE A 177 -11.41 7.94 4.21
C ILE A 177 -12.03 9.03 5.09
N SER A 178 -11.97 10.28 4.63
CA SER A 178 -12.73 11.37 5.24
C SER A 178 -14.23 11.25 4.94
N ARG A 179 -15.07 11.88 5.77
CA ARG A 179 -16.53 11.92 5.54
C ARG A 179 -16.89 12.53 4.18
N ALA A 180 -16.23 13.61 3.77
CA ALA A 180 -16.48 14.23 2.47
C ALA A 180 -16.16 13.27 1.30
N MET A 181 -15.04 12.55 1.40
CA MET A 181 -14.65 11.56 0.40
C MET A 181 -15.63 10.38 0.31
N ARG A 182 -16.22 9.97 1.44
CA ARG A 182 -17.26 8.93 1.47
C ARG A 182 -18.43 9.27 0.57
N SER A 183 -19.00 10.47 0.72
CA SER A 183 -20.13 10.92 -0.11
C SER A 183 -19.78 11.00 -1.60
N THR A 184 -18.53 11.38 -1.92
CA THR A 184 -18.03 11.37 -3.31
C THR A 184 -17.90 9.95 -3.86
N ILE A 185 -17.34 9.02 -3.10
CA ILE A 185 -17.23 7.61 -3.50
C ILE A 185 -18.61 7.01 -3.77
N GLU A 186 -19.56 7.21 -2.84
CA GLU A 186 -20.94 6.72 -2.98
C GLU A 186 -21.59 7.28 -4.26
N SER A 187 -21.41 8.58 -4.53
CA SER A 187 -21.94 9.22 -5.73
C SER A 187 -21.36 8.64 -7.02
N ILE A 188 -20.04 8.45 -7.09
CA ILE A 188 -19.35 7.89 -8.27
C ILE A 188 -19.80 6.45 -8.52
N ILE A 189 -19.84 5.62 -7.47
CA ILE A 189 -20.22 4.21 -7.62
C ILE A 189 -21.66 4.09 -8.09
N LEU A 190 -22.60 4.78 -7.44
CA LEU A 190 -24.02 4.71 -7.78
C LEU A 190 -24.31 5.23 -9.19
N LYS A 191 -23.74 6.39 -9.56
CA LYS A 191 -24.08 7.06 -10.82
C LYS A 191 -23.28 6.53 -12.02
N GLU A 192 -21.97 6.39 -11.87
CA GLU A 192 -21.07 6.14 -13.00
C GLU A 192 -20.79 4.65 -13.19
N ARG A 193 -20.72 3.86 -12.10
CA ARG A 193 -20.42 2.42 -12.23
C ARG A 193 -21.68 1.56 -12.28
N LEU A 194 -22.65 1.82 -11.41
CA LEU A 194 -23.88 1.03 -11.32
C LEU A 194 -24.98 1.55 -12.26
N GLY A 195 -25.13 2.87 -12.38
CA GLY A 195 -26.10 3.50 -13.29
C GLY A 195 -25.90 3.11 -14.75
N ILE A 196 -24.65 3.06 -15.22
CA ILE A 196 -24.33 2.64 -16.60
C ILE A 196 -24.64 1.15 -16.82
N LYS A 197 -24.34 0.28 -15.84
CA LYS A 197 -24.65 -1.16 -15.93
C LYS A 197 -26.16 -1.44 -15.97
N ALA A 198 -26.96 -0.63 -15.29
CA ALA A 198 -28.42 -0.75 -15.34
C ALA A 198 -29.03 -0.26 -16.67
N GLN A 199 -28.31 0.58 -17.42
CA GLN A 199 -28.76 1.18 -18.69
C GLN A 199 -28.20 0.48 -19.93
N ALA A 200 -27.24 -0.44 -19.78
CA ALA A 200 -26.71 -1.21 -20.89
C ALA A 200 -27.81 -2.14 -21.46
N PRO A 201 -28.18 -2.05 -22.75
CA PRO A 201 -29.17 -2.94 -23.35
C PRO A 201 -28.62 -4.38 -23.37
N GLU A 202 -29.48 -5.36 -23.06
CA GLU A 202 -29.13 -6.78 -23.22
C GLU A 202 -28.84 -7.07 -24.70
N ASP A 203 -27.75 -7.82 -24.93
CA ASP A 203 -27.45 -8.42 -26.22
C ASP A 203 -28.55 -9.45 -26.50
N LYS A 204 -29.57 -9.05 -27.27
CA LYS A 204 -30.61 -9.98 -27.71
C LYS A 204 -29.91 -10.95 -28.65
N VAL A 205 -29.76 -12.18 -28.19
CA VAL A 205 -29.33 -13.33 -29.00
C VAL A 205 -30.11 -13.27 -30.32
N ASN A 206 -29.38 -13.02 -31.40
CA ASN A 206 -29.91 -13.04 -32.75
C ASN A 206 -30.09 -14.50 -33.15
N ASP A 207 -31.24 -15.08 -32.84
CA ASP A 207 -31.66 -16.36 -33.40
C ASP A 207 -31.95 -16.12 -34.89
N GLY A 208 -30.93 -16.31 -35.71
CA GLY A 208 -31.07 -16.36 -37.16
C GLY A 208 -31.91 -17.56 -37.55
N GLU A 209 -33.22 -17.36 -37.71
CA GLU A 209 -34.08 -18.27 -38.45
C GLU A 209 -33.61 -18.27 -39.92
N GLU A 210 -32.75 -19.23 -40.25
CA GLU A 210 -32.45 -19.59 -41.63
C GLU A 210 -33.67 -20.34 -42.20
N ASN A 211 -34.63 -19.59 -42.74
CA ASN A 211 -35.69 -20.15 -43.58
C ASN A 211 -35.05 -20.60 -44.91
N VAL A 212 -34.64 -21.87 -44.98
CA VAL A 212 -34.36 -22.56 -46.25
C VAL A 212 -35.69 -22.93 -46.91
N SER A 213 -36.02 -22.20 -47.98
CA SER A 213 -37.05 -22.57 -48.96
C SER A 213 -36.42 -23.23 -50.17
#